data_AF-A0A1E4CGJ5-F1
#
_entry.id   AF-A0A1E4CGJ5-F1
#
_cell.length_a   1.000
_cell.length_b   1.000
_cell.length_c   1.000
_cell.angle_alpha   90.00
_cell.angle_beta   90.00
_cell.angle_gamma   90.00
#
_symmetry.space_group_name_H-M   'P 1'
#
loop_
_entity.id
_entity.type
_entity.pdbx_description
1 polymer ?
#
loop_
_entity_poly.entity_id
_entity_poly.type
_entity_poly.pdbx_seq_one_letter_code
_entity_poly.pdbx_strand_id
1 'polypeptide(L)'
;MAKWTKRSRTAALLRKMLREEIPISHTALDDHPAFQPANLLRHSLTDVGILKPRDEGGVRFERWLDAFLSDRPDSVARHLTPFCRWEVTARTRQLIRQKGITDGSYMRARLICRTAERFLNHLDQNGIDLGTAPQSVVEQYLDDNPKEASSLRNFLRWAARTGRARRLRPIKHPSGLKATSYPPDEHKKWLQRLSTDESLPLITRITGLISGLYGRPASHVLRLTRADIIDDGNTLLNRPRFDAASF
;
A
#
# COMPACT_ATOMS: atom_id res chain seq x y z
N MET A 1 17.05 -9.14 31.28
CA MET A 1 16.71 -7.89 30.54
C MET A 1 17.91 -6.96 30.25
N ALA A 2 18.98 -6.91 31.07
CA ALA A 2 20.08 -5.93 30.91
C ALA A 2 21.06 -6.11 29.73
N LYS A 3 21.03 -7.23 28.99
CA LYS A 3 21.94 -7.46 27.84
C LYS A 3 21.52 -6.69 26.57
N TRP A 4 20.24 -6.36 26.44
CA TRP A 4 19.72 -5.64 25.26
C TRP A 4 20.29 -4.22 25.15
N THR A 5 20.38 -3.50 26.28
CA THR A 5 20.86 -2.13 26.30
C THR A 5 22.32 -2.00 25.88
N LYS A 6 23.17 -3.03 26.08
CA LYS A 6 24.60 -2.97 25.74
C LYS A 6 24.93 -3.26 24.27
N ARG A 7 24.04 -3.95 23.52
CA ARG A 7 24.29 -4.32 22.10
C ARG A 7 23.34 -3.68 21.09
N SER A 8 22.20 -3.16 21.54
CA SER A 8 21.20 -2.60 20.64
C SER A 8 21.62 -1.21 20.14
N ARG A 9 21.67 -1.03 18.82
CA ARG A 9 21.86 0.28 18.17
C ARG A 9 20.77 1.29 18.59
N THR A 10 19.56 0.80 18.86
CA THR A 10 18.43 1.60 19.39
C THR A 10 18.72 2.09 20.81
N ALA A 11 19.29 1.23 21.67
CA ALA A 11 19.66 1.63 23.03
C ALA A 11 20.87 2.58 23.07
N ALA A 12 21.82 2.44 22.12
CA ALA A 12 22.88 3.42 21.95
C ALA A 12 22.33 4.79 21.57
N LEU A 13 21.37 4.85 20.62
CA LEU A 13 20.70 6.08 20.23
C LEU A 13 19.91 6.71 21.39
N LEU A 14 19.15 5.93 22.15
CA LEU A 14 18.45 6.42 23.33
C LEU A 14 19.40 7.02 24.37
N ARG A 15 20.58 6.42 24.60
CA ARG A 15 21.58 7.00 25.51
C ARG A 15 22.09 8.35 25.04
N LYS A 16 22.34 8.52 23.74
CA LYS A 16 22.74 9.81 23.18
C LYS A 16 21.67 10.87 23.42
N MET A 17 20.40 10.49 23.27
CA MET A 17 19.28 11.39 23.56
C MET A 17 19.16 11.77 25.04
N LEU A 18 19.33 10.79 25.94
CA LEU A 18 19.32 11.04 27.40
C LEU A 18 20.52 11.87 27.89
N ARG A 19 21.59 11.92 27.10
CA ARG A 19 22.77 12.77 27.33
C ARG A 19 22.67 14.14 26.65
N GLU A 20 21.53 14.44 26.04
CA GLU A 20 21.28 15.68 25.28
C GLU A 20 22.22 15.88 24.07
N GLU A 21 22.96 14.84 23.65
CA GLU A 21 23.79 14.87 22.44
C GLU A 21 22.93 14.94 21.17
N ILE A 22 21.70 14.44 21.25
CA ILE A 22 20.70 14.44 20.17
C ILE A 22 19.34 14.83 20.78
N PRO A 23 18.63 15.83 20.24
CA PRO A 23 17.30 16.19 20.75
C PRO A 23 16.30 15.04 20.67
N ILE A 24 15.43 14.89 21.68
CA ILE A 24 14.29 13.97 21.62
C ILE A 24 13.21 14.60 20.74
N SER A 25 13.32 14.39 19.44
CA SER A 25 12.36 14.90 18.47
C SER A 25 12.20 13.96 17.27
N HIS A 26 11.08 14.09 16.58
CA HIS A 26 10.86 13.37 15.32
C HIS A 26 11.91 13.72 14.27
N THR A 27 12.26 15.01 14.15
CA THR A 27 13.27 15.51 13.20
C THR A 27 14.64 14.90 13.45
N ALA A 28 15.10 14.85 14.70
CA ALA A 28 16.40 14.26 15.04
C ALA A 28 16.46 12.77 14.72
N LEU A 29 15.34 12.05 14.86
CA LEU A 29 15.23 10.65 14.45
C LEU A 29 15.10 10.48 12.93
N ASP A 30 14.57 11.49 12.22
CA ASP A 30 14.43 11.47 10.77
C ASP A 30 15.78 11.64 10.06
N ASP A 31 16.69 12.40 10.66
CA ASP A 31 18.00 12.74 10.09
C ASP A 31 19.10 11.75 10.53
N HIS A 32 18.75 10.80 11.39
CA HIS A 32 19.69 9.82 11.90
C HIS A 32 20.08 8.79 10.81
N PRO A 33 21.39 8.54 10.58
CA PRO A 33 21.85 7.67 9.49
C PRO A 33 21.42 6.20 9.64
N ALA A 34 21.24 5.73 10.88
CA ALA A 34 20.70 4.40 11.13
C ALA A 34 19.16 4.42 11.16
N PHE A 35 18.54 4.23 9.99
CA PHE A 35 17.09 4.28 9.81
C PHE A 35 16.31 3.31 10.71
N GLN A 36 16.64 2.01 10.66
CA GLN A 36 15.87 0.99 11.38
C GLN A 36 15.91 1.18 12.91
N PRO A 37 17.08 1.43 13.54
CA PRO A 37 17.13 1.75 14.96
C PRO A 37 16.37 3.03 15.34
N ALA A 38 16.47 4.09 14.55
CA ALA A 38 15.77 5.36 14.81
C ALA A 38 14.25 5.20 14.68
N ASN A 39 13.79 4.44 13.69
CA ASN A 39 12.36 4.18 13.50
C ASN A 39 11.76 3.31 14.60
N LEU A 40 12.50 2.29 15.07
CA LEU A 40 12.08 1.51 16.23
C LEU A 40 12.01 2.37 17.49
N LEU A 41 13.03 3.20 17.73
CA LEU A 41 13.03 4.11 18.88
C LEU A 41 11.86 5.09 18.82
N ARG A 42 11.56 5.66 17.63
CA ARG A 42 10.44 6.56 17.43
C ARG A 42 9.10 5.92 17.81
N HIS A 43 8.85 4.69 17.38
CA HIS A 43 7.65 3.96 17.75
C HIS A 43 7.56 3.82 19.27
N SER A 44 8.63 3.33 19.92
CA SER A 44 8.64 3.18 21.38
C SER A 44 8.42 4.50 22.11
N LEU A 45 9.03 5.61 21.68
CA LEU A 45 8.85 6.93 22.28
C LEU A 45 7.45 7.51 22.06
N THR A 46 6.81 7.14 20.95
CA THR A 46 5.41 7.52 20.66
C THR A 46 4.45 6.70 21.52
N ASP A 47 4.69 5.40 21.66
CA ASP A 47 3.87 4.47 22.43
C ASP A 47 3.83 4.85 23.93
N VAL A 48 4.95 5.35 24.47
CA VAL A 48 5.02 5.84 25.87
C VAL A 48 4.64 7.32 26.01
N GLY A 49 4.21 7.99 24.94
CA GLY A 49 3.70 9.36 24.96
C GLY A 49 4.75 10.48 25.04
N ILE A 50 6.04 10.17 24.94
CA ILE A 50 7.11 11.18 24.91
C ILE A 50 7.08 11.97 23.60
N LEU A 51 6.84 11.27 22.47
CA LEU A 51 6.62 11.89 21.17
C LEU A 51 5.13 11.83 20.81
N LYS A 52 4.59 12.92 20.26
CA LYS A 52 3.22 12.92 19.74
C LYS A 52 3.11 12.01 18.51
N PRO A 53 2.01 11.25 18.32
CA PRO A 53 1.77 10.51 17.09
C PRO A 53 1.85 11.42 15.87
N ARG A 54 2.56 10.95 14.82
CA ARG A 54 2.74 11.65 13.55
C ARG A 54 2.59 10.65 12.41
N ASP A 55 2.11 11.11 11.25
CA ASP A 55 2.08 10.29 10.03
C ASP A 55 3.49 10.14 9.45
N GLU A 56 4.24 9.18 9.99
CA GLU A 56 5.58 8.83 9.54
C GLU A 56 5.61 8.34 8.08
N GLY A 57 4.52 7.72 7.63
CA GLY A 57 4.37 7.30 6.24
C GLY A 57 4.33 8.50 5.30
N GLY A 58 3.59 9.54 5.69
CA GLY A 58 3.46 10.80 4.97
C GLY A 58 4.78 11.53 4.85
N VAL A 59 5.51 11.71 5.97
CA VAL A 59 6.82 12.39 5.97
C VAL A 59 7.82 11.66 5.05
N ARG A 60 7.86 10.32 5.10
CA ARG A 60 8.70 9.53 4.20
C ARG A 60 8.24 9.56 2.75
N PHE A 61 6.95 9.71 2.51
CA PHE A 61 6.41 9.85 1.17
C PHE A 61 6.81 11.20 0.58
N GLU A 62 6.74 12.28 1.35
CA GLU A 62 7.15 13.62 0.93
C GLU A 62 8.64 13.70 0.61
N ARG A 63 9.52 13.20 1.50
CA ARG A 63 10.97 13.11 1.22
C ARG A 63 11.27 12.29 -0.03
N TRP A 64 10.60 11.15 -0.19
CA TRP A 64 10.72 10.34 -1.40
C TRP A 64 10.24 11.10 -2.63
N LEU A 65 9.16 11.88 -2.50
CA LEU A 65 8.58 12.63 -3.61
C LEU A 65 9.52 13.74 -4.09
N ASP A 66 10.21 14.43 -3.18
CA ASP A 66 11.19 15.44 -3.55
C ASP A 66 12.34 14.83 -4.37
N ALA A 67 12.89 13.69 -3.94
CA ALA A 67 13.91 12.96 -4.70
C ALA A 67 13.37 12.30 -5.98
N PHE A 68 12.10 11.91 -6.00
CA PHE A 68 11.48 11.28 -7.16
C PHE A 68 11.25 12.28 -8.30
N LEU A 69 10.90 13.52 -7.93
CA LEU A 69 10.62 14.61 -8.87
C LEU A 69 11.85 15.42 -9.25
N SER A 70 12.99 15.22 -8.59
CA SER A 70 14.25 15.88 -8.97
C SER A 70 14.76 15.38 -10.31
N ASP A 71 15.38 16.28 -11.08
CA ASP A 71 16.13 15.98 -12.31
C ASP A 71 15.32 15.25 -13.39
N ARG A 72 14.21 15.87 -13.82
CA ARG A 72 13.32 15.34 -14.87
C ARG A 72 13.26 16.30 -16.05
N PRO A 73 13.14 15.79 -17.30
CA PRO A 73 12.86 16.64 -18.45
C PRO A 73 11.61 17.48 -18.24
N ASP A 74 11.61 18.72 -18.73
CA ASP A 74 10.51 19.68 -18.55
C ASP A 74 9.17 19.15 -19.11
N SER A 75 9.22 18.40 -20.21
CA SER A 75 8.06 17.74 -20.85
C SER A 75 7.34 16.77 -19.90
N VAL A 76 8.10 16.08 -19.04
CA VAL A 76 7.59 15.14 -18.03
C VAL A 76 7.24 15.88 -16.75
N ALA A 77 8.13 16.75 -16.26
CA ALA A 77 7.99 17.46 -14.99
C ALA A 77 6.73 18.33 -14.94
N ARG A 78 6.37 19.00 -16.04
CA ARG A 78 5.17 19.87 -16.14
C ARG A 78 3.85 19.15 -15.84
N HIS A 79 3.81 17.83 -16.03
CA HIS A 79 2.64 17.00 -15.77
C HIS A 79 2.79 16.17 -14.51
N LEU A 80 3.97 15.59 -14.28
CA LEU A 80 4.23 14.69 -13.16
C LEU A 80 4.19 15.41 -11.81
N THR A 81 4.84 16.58 -11.71
CA THR A 81 4.94 17.34 -10.44
C THR A 81 3.57 17.71 -9.85
N PRO A 82 2.66 18.40 -10.57
CA PRO A 82 1.36 18.74 -10.01
C PRO A 82 0.49 17.50 -9.75
N PHE A 83 0.62 16.44 -10.55
CA PHE A 83 -0.09 15.19 -10.31
C PHE A 83 0.33 14.56 -8.98
N CYS A 84 1.63 14.38 -8.76
CA CYS A 84 2.13 13.73 -7.57
C CYS A 84 1.96 14.61 -6.31
N ARG A 85 2.30 15.91 -6.39
CA ARG A 85 2.22 16.81 -5.23
C ARG A 85 0.78 17.10 -4.81
N TRP A 86 -0.15 17.27 -5.75
CA TRP A 86 -1.51 17.67 -5.41
C TRP A 86 -2.47 16.48 -5.42
N GLU A 87 -2.59 15.76 -6.53
CA GLU A 87 -3.63 14.73 -6.66
C GLU A 87 -3.33 13.50 -5.80
N VAL A 88 -2.13 12.93 -5.93
CA VAL A 88 -1.77 11.70 -5.23
C VAL A 88 -1.71 11.93 -3.72
N THR A 89 -1.07 13.01 -3.29
CA THR A 89 -0.97 13.36 -1.87
C THR A 89 -2.33 13.63 -1.25
N ALA A 90 -3.19 14.43 -1.89
CA ALA A 90 -4.53 14.72 -1.37
C ALA A 90 -5.40 13.45 -1.26
N ARG A 91 -5.39 12.59 -2.30
CA ARG A 91 -6.15 11.33 -2.28
C ARG A 91 -5.65 10.36 -1.23
N THR A 92 -4.34 10.23 -1.06
CA THR A 92 -3.76 9.35 -0.04
C THR A 92 -4.14 9.84 1.36
N ARG A 93 -4.03 11.14 1.63
CA ARG A 93 -4.46 11.73 2.91
C ARG A 93 -5.94 11.53 3.17
N GLN A 94 -6.79 11.72 2.15
CA GLN A 94 -8.23 11.46 2.25
C GLN A 94 -8.53 9.99 2.56
N LEU A 95 -7.87 9.05 1.88
CA LEU A 95 -8.05 7.62 2.12
C LEU A 95 -7.65 7.23 3.56
N ILE A 96 -6.54 7.78 4.04
CA ILE A 96 -6.06 7.56 5.41
C ILE A 96 -7.05 8.11 6.44
N ARG A 97 -7.60 9.32 6.21
CA ARG A 97 -8.64 9.88 7.09
C ARG A 97 -9.90 9.01 7.16
N GLN A 98 -10.26 8.36 6.05
CA GLN A 98 -11.47 7.53 5.97
C GLN A 98 -11.29 6.10 6.48
N LYS A 99 -10.11 5.50 6.31
CA LYS A 99 -9.87 4.07 6.54
C LYS A 99 -8.75 3.77 7.53
N GLY A 100 -8.16 4.79 8.13
CA GLY A 100 -6.94 4.67 8.92
C GLY A 100 -5.68 4.47 8.06
N ILE A 101 -4.52 4.59 8.71
CA ILE A 101 -3.23 4.32 8.06
C ILE A 101 -3.12 2.81 7.84
N THR A 102 -2.85 2.42 6.59
CA THR A 102 -2.49 1.03 6.25
C THR A 102 -1.07 1.00 5.69
N ASP A 103 -0.32 -0.05 5.98
CA ASP A 103 1.07 -0.24 5.50
C ASP A 103 1.22 -0.07 3.98
N GLY A 104 0.16 -0.40 3.22
CA GLY A 104 0.15 -0.32 1.76
C GLY A 104 -0.22 1.04 1.16
N SER A 105 -0.69 2.02 1.95
CA SER A 105 -1.24 3.28 1.42
C SER A 105 -0.18 4.08 0.65
N TYR A 106 0.96 4.35 1.27
CA TYR A 106 2.05 5.09 0.65
C TYR A 106 2.82 4.28 -0.40
N MET A 107 2.82 2.94 -0.31
CA MET A 107 3.35 2.10 -1.38
C MET A 107 2.51 2.21 -2.66
N ARG A 108 1.19 2.19 -2.53
CA ARG A 108 0.27 2.42 -3.65
C ARG A 108 0.44 3.82 -4.23
N ALA A 109 0.60 4.84 -3.39
CA ALA A 109 0.87 6.22 -3.83
C ALA A 109 2.14 6.31 -4.68
N ARG A 110 3.24 5.67 -4.25
CA ARG A 110 4.50 5.59 -5.02
C ARG A 110 4.33 4.86 -6.34
N LEU A 111 3.58 3.75 -6.35
CA LEU A 111 3.30 3.00 -7.58
C LEU A 111 2.55 3.87 -8.59
N ILE A 112 1.53 4.61 -8.14
CA ILE A 112 0.76 5.52 -9.01
C ILE A 112 1.67 6.61 -9.61
N CYS A 113 2.57 7.19 -8.82
CA CYS A 113 3.53 8.20 -9.29
C CYS A 113 4.50 7.62 -10.33
N ARG A 114 5.09 6.44 -10.05
CA ARG A 114 6.01 5.75 -10.97
C ARG A 114 5.35 5.32 -12.29
N THR A 115 4.09 4.86 -12.24
CA THR A 115 3.34 4.54 -13.46
C THR A 115 3.10 5.79 -14.31
N ALA A 116 2.74 6.92 -13.68
CA ALA A 116 2.57 8.18 -14.41
C ALA A 116 3.88 8.65 -15.06
N GLU A 117 4.99 8.57 -14.33
CA GLU A 117 6.33 8.86 -14.85
C GLU A 117 6.69 7.96 -16.04
N ARG A 118 6.55 6.64 -15.92
CA ARG A 118 6.85 5.71 -17.03
C ARG A 118 6.04 6.01 -18.27
N PHE A 119 4.74 6.28 -18.10
CA PHE A 119 3.88 6.64 -19.23
C PHE A 119 4.29 7.98 -19.86
N LEU A 120 4.60 8.99 -19.06
CA LEU A 120 5.07 10.29 -19.56
C LEU A 120 6.42 10.18 -20.29
N ASN A 121 7.35 9.37 -19.77
CA ASN A 121 8.62 9.09 -20.45
C ASN A 121 8.39 8.33 -21.76
N HIS A 122 7.44 7.40 -21.82
CA HIS A 122 7.09 6.72 -23.05
C HIS A 122 6.53 7.70 -24.10
N LEU A 123 5.68 8.65 -23.69
CA LEU A 123 5.21 9.71 -24.58
C LEU A 123 6.35 10.58 -25.10
N ASP A 124 7.24 11.02 -24.20
CA ASP A 124 8.40 11.86 -24.52
C ASP A 124 9.36 11.17 -25.50
N GLN A 125 9.67 9.90 -25.27
CA GLN A 125 10.53 9.08 -26.14
C GLN A 125 9.95 8.88 -27.55
N ASN A 126 8.64 8.92 -27.70
CA ASN A 126 7.95 8.81 -29.00
C ASN A 126 7.61 10.18 -29.61
N GLY A 127 8.02 11.29 -28.98
CA GLY A 127 7.73 12.65 -29.46
C GLY A 127 6.25 13.03 -29.41
N ILE A 128 5.48 12.42 -28.50
CA ILE A 128 4.03 12.60 -28.40
C ILE A 128 3.72 13.52 -27.21
N ASP A 129 3.07 14.66 -27.46
CA ASP A 129 2.59 15.51 -26.37
C ASP A 129 1.30 14.95 -25.75
N LEU A 130 1.22 14.97 -24.41
CA LEU A 130 0.07 14.46 -23.66
C LEU A 130 -1.27 15.10 -24.08
N GLY A 131 -1.26 16.37 -24.50
CA GLY A 131 -2.44 17.11 -24.91
C GLY A 131 -2.97 16.69 -26.28
N THR A 132 -2.09 16.22 -27.16
CA THR A 132 -2.42 15.81 -28.55
C THR A 132 -2.45 14.29 -28.74
N ALA A 133 -1.93 13.53 -27.76
CA ALA A 133 -1.86 12.08 -27.78
C ALA A 133 -3.19 11.42 -28.17
N PRO A 134 -3.21 10.54 -29.18
CA PRO A 134 -4.39 9.76 -29.52
C PRO A 134 -4.60 8.64 -28.49
N GLN A 135 -5.84 8.16 -28.39
CA GLN A 135 -6.20 7.08 -27.47
C GLN A 135 -5.40 5.79 -27.71
N SER A 136 -5.03 5.51 -28.96
CA SER A 136 -4.26 4.32 -29.37
C SER A 136 -2.93 4.18 -28.63
N VAL A 137 -2.30 5.29 -28.24
CA VAL A 137 -1.03 5.24 -27.49
C VAL A 137 -1.22 4.68 -26.07
N VAL A 138 -2.38 4.95 -25.45
CA VAL A 138 -2.71 4.35 -24.15
C VAL A 138 -2.97 2.86 -24.29
N GLU A 139 -3.65 2.46 -25.37
CA GLU A 139 -3.94 1.05 -25.66
C GLU A 139 -2.65 0.26 -25.89
N GLN A 140 -1.80 0.75 -26.80
CA GLN A 140 -0.48 0.17 -27.08
C GLN A 140 0.40 0.09 -25.83
N TYR A 141 0.45 1.15 -25.02
CA TYR A 141 1.21 1.13 -23.77
C TYR A 141 0.71 0.05 -22.80
N LEU A 142 -0.60 -0.19 -22.75
CA LEU A 142 -1.21 -1.18 -21.84
C LEU A 142 -1.12 -2.61 -22.36
N ASP A 143 -0.97 -2.82 -23.66
CA ASP A 143 -0.67 -4.14 -24.22
C ASP A 143 0.67 -4.65 -23.67
N ASP A 144 1.67 -3.77 -23.60
CA ASP A 144 2.98 -4.08 -23.01
C ASP A 144 2.96 -4.05 -21.47
N ASN A 145 2.11 -3.22 -20.86
CA ASN A 145 2.09 -2.96 -19.41
C ASN A 145 0.71 -3.21 -18.75
N PRO A 146 0.11 -4.41 -18.88
CA PRO A 146 -1.28 -4.64 -18.48
C PRO A 146 -1.51 -4.46 -16.97
N LYS A 147 -0.50 -4.76 -16.14
CA LYS A 147 -0.57 -4.61 -14.68
C LYS A 147 -0.66 -3.15 -14.22
N GLU A 148 -0.33 -2.20 -15.10
CA GLU A 148 -0.32 -0.78 -14.78
C GLU A 148 -1.67 -0.09 -15.00
N ALA A 149 -2.64 -0.76 -15.63
CA ALA A 149 -3.93 -0.18 -16.00
C ALA A 149 -4.63 0.57 -14.85
N SER A 150 -4.67 -0.02 -13.66
CA SER A 150 -5.30 0.61 -12.48
C SER A 150 -4.56 1.87 -12.01
N SER A 151 -3.23 1.83 -11.99
CA SER A 151 -2.39 2.96 -11.60
C SER A 151 -2.45 4.07 -12.65
N LEU A 152 -2.32 3.72 -13.93
CA LEU A 152 -2.34 4.65 -15.06
C LEU A 152 -3.69 5.36 -15.17
N ARG A 153 -4.79 4.64 -14.89
CA ARG A 153 -6.13 5.23 -14.83
C ARG A 153 -6.21 6.41 -13.86
N ASN A 154 -5.52 6.36 -12.72
CA ASN A 154 -5.53 7.46 -11.77
C ASN A 154 -4.91 8.74 -12.36
N PHE A 155 -3.83 8.58 -13.12
CA PHE A 155 -3.18 9.66 -13.84
C PHE A 155 -4.06 10.20 -14.98
N LEU A 156 -4.55 9.33 -15.86
CA LEU A 156 -5.37 9.74 -17.01
C LEU A 156 -6.66 10.44 -16.58
N ARG A 157 -7.31 9.98 -15.50
CA ARG A 157 -8.49 10.66 -14.94
C ARG A 157 -8.18 12.07 -14.45
N TRP A 158 -7.04 12.26 -13.79
CA TRP A 158 -6.60 13.59 -13.36
C TRP A 158 -6.21 14.48 -14.55
N ALA A 159 -5.48 13.93 -15.52
CA ALA A 159 -5.05 14.65 -16.70
C ALA A 159 -6.24 15.11 -17.56
N ALA A 160 -7.24 14.25 -17.74
CA ALA A 160 -8.49 14.61 -18.43
C ALA A 160 -9.26 15.68 -17.65
N ARG A 161 -9.47 15.50 -16.34
CA ARG A 161 -10.19 16.46 -15.49
C ARG A 161 -9.53 17.84 -15.44
N THR A 162 -8.21 17.90 -15.52
CA THR A 162 -7.47 19.17 -15.52
C THR A 162 -7.19 19.72 -16.91
N GLY A 163 -7.76 19.13 -17.95
CA GLY A 163 -7.63 19.59 -19.34
C GLY A 163 -6.25 19.36 -19.98
N ARG A 164 -5.37 18.59 -19.33
CA ARG A 164 -4.01 18.24 -19.80
C ARG A 164 -4.01 17.13 -20.84
N ALA A 165 -5.01 16.24 -20.81
CA ALA A 165 -5.15 15.14 -21.75
C ALA A 165 -6.58 15.14 -22.32
N ARG A 166 -6.88 16.08 -23.22
CA ARG A 166 -8.25 16.31 -23.73
C ARG A 166 -8.75 15.18 -24.63
N ARG A 167 -7.84 14.51 -25.33
CA ARG A 167 -8.13 13.43 -26.29
C ARG A 167 -8.08 12.03 -25.65
N LEU A 168 -7.53 11.91 -24.45
CA LEU A 168 -7.40 10.63 -23.76
C LEU A 168 -8.61 10.39 -22.85
N ARG A 169 -9.25 9.25 -23.03
CA ARG A 169 -10.35 8.80 -22.18
C ARG A 169 -9.78 7.97 -21.02
N PRO A 170 -10.28 8.16 -19.78
CA PRO A 170 -9.89 7.32 -18.67
C PRO A 170 -10.22 5.85 -18.96
N ILE A 171 -9.27 4.96 -18.67
CA ILE A 171 -9.43 3.51 -18.82
C ILE A 171 -10.69 3.07 -18.04
N LYS A 172 -11.61 2.37 -18.71
CA LYS A 172 -12.74 1.73 -18.03
C LYS A 172 -12.17 0.68 -17.09
N HIS A 173 -12.77 0.51 -15.91
CA HIS A 173 -12.40 -0.60 -15.03
C HIS A 173 -12.43 -1.88 -15.88
N PRO A 174 -11.37 -2.71 -15.90
CA PRO A 174 -11.57 -4.09 -16.29
C PRO A 174 -12.68 -4.60 -15.36
N SER A 175 -13.80 -5.00 -15.97
CA SER A 175 -14.94 -5.57 -15.28
C SER A 175 -14.47 -6.85 -14.60
N GLY A 176 -14.01 -6.72 -13.36
CA GLY A 176 -13.34 -7.78 -12.62
C GLY A 176 -12.01 -8.18 -13.26
N LEU A 177 -11.07 -8.62 -12.44
CA LEU A 177 -10.27 -9.76 -12.88
C LEU A 177 -11.28 -10.80 -13.38
N LYS A 178 -11.07 -11.40 -14.57
CA LYS A 178 -11.77 -12.64 -14.90
C LYS A 178 -11.67 -13.49 -13.64
N ALA A 179 -12.80 -13.85 -13.04
CA ALA A 179 -12.79 -14.62 -11.82
C ALA A 179 -11.82 -15.79 -12.07
N THR A 180 -10.67 -15.78 -11.42
CA THR A 180 -9.76 -16.93 -11.39
C THR A 180 -10.37 -17.94 -10.43
N SER A 181 -11.66 -18.22 -10.62
CA SER A 181 -12.31 -19.33 -9.98
C SER A 181 -11.68 -20.54 -10.61
N TYR A 182 -11.02 -21.36 -9.80
CA TYR A 182 -10.65 -22.69 -10.21
C TYR A 182 -11.91 -23.42 -10.70
N PRO A 183 -11.80 -24.31 -11.70
CA PRO A 183 -12.88 -25.22 -12.05
C PRO A 183 -13.44 -25.90 -10.79
N PRO A 184 -14.76 -26.12 -10.68
CA PRO A 184 -15.39 -26.71 -9.50
C PRO A 184 -14.72 -28.01 -9.03
N ASP A 185 -14.27 -28.85 -9.98
CA ASP A 185 -13.60 -30.12 -9.69
C ASP A 185 -12.21 -29.93 -9.08
N GLU A 186 -11.44 -28.94 -9.54
CA GLU A 186 -10.16 -28.60 -8.92
C GLU A 186 -10.38 -28.09 -7.51
N HIS A 187 -11.33 -27.18 -7.32
CA HIS A 187 -11.68 -26.66 -6.00
C HIS A 187 -12.09 -27.79 -5.03
N LYS A 188 -12.90 -28.75 -5.50
CA LYS A 188 -13.31 -29.93 -4.71
C LYS A 188 -12.11 -30.81 -4.32
N LYS A 189 -11.16 -31.04 -5.23
CA LYS A 189 -9.92 -31.79 -4.93
C LYS A 189 -9.08 -31.10 -3.86
N TRP A 190 -8.96 -29.76 -3.91
CA TRP A 190 -8.27 -28.98 -2.88
C TRP A 190 -8.95 -29.10 -1.51
N LEU A 191 -10.28 -28.96 -1.45
CA LEU A 191 -11.03 -29.11 -0.20
C LEU A 191 -10.91 -30.53 0.38
N GLN A 192 -10.99 -31.56 -0.47
CA GLN A 192 -10.78 -32.95 -0.04
C GLN A 192 -9.39 -33.14 0.55
N ARG A 193 -8.34 -32.71 -0.17
CA ARG A 193 -6.97 -32.81 0.33
C ARG A 193 -6.78 -32.08 1.65
N LEU A 194 -7.28 -30.86 1.79
CA LEU A 194 -7.16 -30.10 3.05
C LEU A 194 -7.93 -30.79 4.21
N SER A 195 -9.01 -31.50 3.90
CA SER A 195 -9.77 -32.28 4.88
C SER A 195 -9.06 -33.57 5.29
N THR A 196 -8.39 -34.28 4.38
CA THR A 196 -7.90 -35.65 4.62
C THR A 196 -6.37 -35.80 4.75
N ASP A 197 -5.58 -34.90 4.16
CA ASP A 197 -4.12 -35.01 4.11
C ASP A 197 -3.49 -34.51 5.42
N GLU A 198 -3.30 -35.41 6.39
CA GLU A 198 -2.70 -35.08 7.68
C GLU A 198 -1.20 -34.78 7.65
N SER A 199 -0.54 -34.97 6.49
CA SER A 199 0.84 -34.52 6.30
C SER A 199 0.96 -32.98 6.25
N LEU A 200 -0.15 -32.28 5.98
CA LEU A 200 -0.21 -30.84 5.97
C LEU A 200 -0.37 -30.28 7.40
N PRO A 201 0.32 -29.17 7.76
CA PRO A 201 0.12 -28.51 9.03
C PRO A 201 -1.35 -28.16 9.29
N LEU A 202 -1.83 -28.39 10.52
CA LEU A 202 -3.23 -28.15 10.90
C LEU A 202 -3.68 -26.72 10.58
N ILE A 203 -2.82 -25.73 10.81
CA ILE A 203 -3.10 -24.32 10.50
C ILE A 203 -3.37 -24.10 9.00
N THR A 204 -2.64 -24.80 8.13
CA THR A 204 -2.80 -24.74 6.67
C THR A 204 -4.11 -25.38 6.25
N ARG A 205 -4.44 -26.55 6.82
CA ARG A 205 -5.69 -27.28 6.57
C ARG A 205 -6.91 -26.42 6.96
N ILE A 206 -6.94 -25.91 8.19
CA ILE A 206 -8.03 -25.06 8.69
C ILE A 206 -8.14 -23.78 7.87
N THR A 207 -7.03 -23.08 7.62
CA THR A 207 -7.02 -21.83 6.86
C THR A 207 -7.55 -22.05 5.45
N GLY A 208 -7.09 -23.11 4.79
CA GLY A 208 -7.53 -23.47 3.44
C GLY A 208 -9.00 -23.86 3.38
N LEU A 209 -9.51 -24.64 4.34
CA LEU A 209 -10.92 -25.04 4.40
C LEU A 209 -11.84 -23.84 4.62
N ILE A 210 -11.54 -22.95 5.57
CA ILE A 210 -12.35 -21.73 5.80
C ILE A 210 -12.30 -20.82 4.57
N SER A 211 -11.12 -20.65 3.96
CA SER A 211 -10.96 -19.81 2.77
C SER A 211 -11.73 -20.37 1.56
N GLY A 212 -11.66 -21.69 1.34
CA GLY A 212 -12.32 -22.37 0.22
C GLY A 212 -13.83 -22.53 0.39
N LEU A 213 -14.33 -22.80 1.61
CA LEU A 213 -15.77 -22.95 1.87
C LEU A 213 -16.50 -21.61 1.89
N TYR A 214 -15.88 -20.57 2.46
CA TYR A 214 -16.54 -19.27 2.68
C TYR A 214 -16.03 -18.14 1.79
N GLY A 215 -15.11 -18.40 0.86
CA GLY A 215 -14.54 -17.40 -0.05
C GLY A 215 -13.80 -16.26 0.67
N ARG A 216 -13.31 -16.50 1.89
CA ARG A 216 -12.62 -15.47 2.69
C ARG A 216 -11.12 -15.47 2.38
N PRO A 217 -10.48 -14.30 2.24
CA PRO A 217 -9.02 -14.24 2.07
C PRO A 217 -8.29 -14.88 3.25
N ALA A 218 -7.20 -15.61 3.00
CA ALA A 218 -6.39 -16.22 4.06
C ALA A 218 -5.90 -15.20 5.10
N SER A 219 -5.63 -13.97 4.69
CA SER A 219 -5.26 -12.87 5.60
C SER A 219 -6.34 -12.51 6.61
N HIS A 220 -7.61 -12.75 6.29
CA HIS A 220 -8.73 -12.59 7.22
C HIS A 220 -8.82 -13.78 8.17
N VAL A 221 -8.68 -15.00 7.63
CA VAL A 221 -8.75 -16.24 8.42
C VAL A 221 -7.64 -16.30 9.48
N LEU A 222 -6.43 -15.86 9.14
CA LEU A 222 -5.29 -15.78 10.08
C LEU A 222 -5.51 -14.79 11.25
N ARG A 223 -6.49 -13.90 11.15
CA ARG A 223 -6.83 -12.94 12.22
C ARG A 223 -7.98 -13.40 13.11
N LEU A 224 -8.61 -14.52 12.79
CA LEU A 224 -9.71 -15.06 13.60
C LEU A 224 -9.17 -15.48 14.96
N THR A 225 -9.91 -15.10 15.99
CA THR A 225 -9.71 -15.50 17.37
C THR A 225 -10.76 -16.54 17.76
N ARG A 226 -10.57 -17.23 18.90
CA ARG A 226 -11.59 -18.15 19.42
C ARG A 226 -12.94 -17.47 19.64
N ALA A 227 -12.95 -16.18 19.96
CA ALA A 227 -14.18 -15.42 20.16
C ALA A 227 -14.96 -15.16 18.85
N ASP A 228 -14.32 -15.34 17.69
CA ASP A 228 -14.95 -15.19 16.37
C ASP A 228 -15.58 -16.50 15.88
N ILE A 229 -15.47 -17.58 16.67
CA ILE A 229 -16.02 -18.90 16.38
C ILE A 229 -17.17 -19.16 17.34
N ILE A 230 -18.39 -19.24 16.79
CA ILE A 230 -19.57 -19.68 17.52
C ILE A 230 -19.90 -21.08 17.02
N ASP A 231 -19.95 -22.04 17.94
CA ASP A 231 -20.40 -23.39 17.69
C ASP A 231 -21.80 -23.55 18.29
N ASP A 232 -22.82 -23.51 17.45
CA ASP A 232 -24.23 -23.72 17.83
C ASP A 232 -24.69 -25.16 17.57
N GLY A 233 -23.76 -26.08 17.27
CA GLY A 233 -24.05 -27.48 16.95
C GLY A 233 -24.55 -27.72 15.52
N ASN A 234 -24.72 -26.67 14.68
CA ASN A 234 -25.17 -26.83 13.29
C ASN A 234 -24.50 -25.86 12.29
N THR A 235 -23.94 -24.73 12.73
CA THR A 235 -23.32 -23.69 11.89
C THR A 235 -22.14 -23.00 12.58
N LEU A 236 -21.00 -22.91 11.90
CA LEU A 236 -19.90 -22.03 12.30
C LEU A 236 -20.14 -20.61 11.76
N LEU A 237 -20.63 -19.70 12.61
CA LEU A 237 -20.86 -18.31 12.24
C LEU A 237 -19.61 -17.45 12.52
N ASN A 238 -18.99 -16.96 11.44
CA ASN A 238 -17.93 -15.95 11.51
C ASN A 238 -18.57 -14.56 11.69
N ARG A 239 -18.50 -13.99 12.90
CA ARG A 239 -19.04 -12.66 13.17
C ARG A 239 -18.17 -11.61 12.48
N PRO A 240 -18.70 -10.77 11.58
CA PRO A 240 -17.95 -9.60 11.14
C PRO A 240 -17.77 -8.67 12.34
N ARG A 241 -16.52 -8.39 12.72
CA ARG A 241 -16.19 -7.20 13.52
C ARG A 241 -16.56 -5.97 12.69
N PHE A 242 -17.78 -5.49 12.84
CA PHE A 242 -18.06 -4.07 12.64
C PHE A 242 -17.47 -3.35 13.84
N ASP A 243 -16.41 -2.58 13.63
CA ASP A 243 -15.98 -1.57 14.59
C ASP A 243 -17.13 -0.57 14.74
N ALA A 244 -17.91 -0.75 15.80
CA ALA A 244 -18.83 0.26 16.29
C ALA A 244 -18.00 1.39 16.93
N ALA A 245 -17.46 2.25 16.09
CA ALA A 245 -17.06 3.61 16.44
C ALA A 245 -17.59 4.52 15.33
N SER A 246 -18.91 4.67 15.30
CA SER A 246 -19.60 5.75 14.61
C SER A 246 -20.40 6.51 15.65
N PHE A 247 -19.79 7.59 16.14
CA PHE A 247 -20.43 8.83 16.53
C PHE A 247 -19.50 9.95 16.07
#